data_AF-A0A7J7L051-F1
#
_entry.id   AF-A0A7J7L051-F1
#
_cell.length_a   1.000
_cell.length_b   1.000
_cell.length_c   1.000
_cell.angle_alpha   90.00
_cell.angle_beta   90.00
_cell.angle_gamma   90.00
#
_symmetry.space_group_name_H-M   'P 1'
#
loop_
_entity.id
_entity.type
_entity.pdbx_description
1 polymer ?
#
loop_
_entity_poly.entity_id
_entity_poly.type
_entity_poly.pdbx_seq_one_letter_code
_entity_poly.pdbx_strand_id
1 'polypeptide(L)'
;MRFANNLWRNGKKILRKKYVEWHTDEARKKNCLKKTRPKNWVLFVDLTSTKKLKASREKNKINRSKMVTPHTTGRNGVFRVVDEM
;
A
#
# COMPACT_ATOMS: atom_id res chain seq x y z
N MET A 1 2.72 -14.94 16.60
CA MET A 1 1.72 -13.97 16.12
C MET A 1 2.08 -13.39 14.73
N ARG A 2 1.70 -14.03 13.61
CA ARG A 2 1.89 -13.48 12.24
C ARG A 2 0.60 -12.99 11.57
N PHE A 3 -0.57 -13.37 12.09
CA PHE A 3 -1.88 -13.09 11.48
C PHE A 3 -2.34 -11.63 11.62
N ALA A 4 -2.08 -10.99 12.76
CA ALA A 4 -2.49 -9.61 13.01
C ALA A 4 -1.89 -8.60 12.00
N ASN A 5 -0.63 -8.82 11.58
CA ASN A 5 0.05 -7.95 10.63
C ASN A 5 -0.54 -8.02 9.21
N ASN A 6 -0.99 -9.20 8.77
CA ASN A 6 -1.62 -9.36 7.45
C ASN A 6 -3.02 -8.75 7.42
N LEU A 7 -3.81 -8.94 8.48
CA LEU A 7 -5.11 -8.27 8.65
C LEU A 7 -4.96 -6.74 8.64
N TRP A 8 -3.95 -6.22 9.33
CA TRP A 8 -3.66 -4.78 9.36
C TRP A 8 -3.20 -4.21 8.01
N ARG A 9 -2.29 -4.91 7.30
CA ARG A 9 -1.86 -4.52 5.95
C ARG A 9 -3.03 -4.49 4.96
N ASN A 10 -3.88 -5.52 5.00
CA ASN A 10 -5.06 -5.61 4.14
C ASN A 10 -6.09 -4.52 4.49
N GLY A 11 -6.32 -4.27 5.78
CA GLY A 11 -7.18 -3.19 6.25
C GLY A 11 -6.70 -1.82 5.77
N LYS A 12 -5.40 -1.52 5.91
CA LYS A 12 -4.82 -0.27 5.39
C LYS A 12 -4.96 -0.13 3.88
N LYS A 13 -4.82 -1.23 3.11
CA LYS A 13 -5.00 -1.22 1.65
C LYS A 13 -6.45 -0.87 1.28
N ILE A 14 -7.43 -1.46 1.97
CA ILE A 14 -8.87 -1.20 1.74
C ILE A 14 -9.21 0.26 2.06
N LEU A 15 -8.77 0.76 3.22
CA LEU A 15 -8.96 2.16 3.63
C LEU A 15 -8.39 3.14 2.60
N ARG A 16 -7.19 2.83 2.07
CA ARG A 16 -6.56 3.63 1.02
C ARG A 16 -7.29 3.58 -0.30
N LYS A 17 -7.81 2.42 -0.72
CA LYS A 17 -8.58 2.30 -1.97
C LYS A 17 -9.78 3.24 -1.92
N LYS A 18 -10.54 3.22 -0.82
CA LYS A 18 -11.65 4.16 -0.63
C LYS A 18 -11.23 5.62 -0.52
N TYR A 19 -10.07 5.91 0.09
CA TYR A 19 -9.56 7.28 0.15
C TYR A 19 -9.29 7.88 -1.23
N VAL A 20 -8.77 7.07 -2.17
CA VAL A 20 -8.39 7.50 -3.52
C VAL A 20 -9.60 7.66 -4.45
N GLU A 21 -10.72 6.97 -4.17
CA GLU A 21 -11.95 7.10 -4.95
C GLU A 21 -12.54 8.52 -4.94
N TRP A 22 -12.22 9.33 -3.93
CA TRP A 22 -12.75 10.69 -3.78
C TRP A 22 -11.63 11.73 -3.91
N HIS A 23 -11.90 12.84 -4.59
CA HIS A 23 -10.90 13.87 -4.89
C HIS A 23 -10.75 14.94 -3.80
N THR A 24 -11.82 15.26 -3.05
CA THR A 24 -11.83 16.29 -2.00
C THR A 24 -11.88 15.69 -0.59
N ASP A 25 -11.28 16.39 0.39
CA ASP A 25 -11.23 15.91 1.78
C ASP A 25 -12.62 15.89 2.44
N GLU A 26 -13.49 16.81 2.05
CA GLU A 26 -14.88 16.84 2.52
C GLU A 26 -15.68 15.64 2.04
N ALA A 27 -15.55 15.28 0.75
CA ALA A 27 -16.18 14.09 0.19
C ALA A 27 -15.62 12.80 0.81
N ARG A 28 -14.30 12.77 1.10
CA ARG A 28 -13.67 11.66 1.82
C ARG A 28 -14.26 11.50 3.21
N LYS A 29 -14.39 12.57 4.00
CA LYS A 29 -14.92 12.52 5.37
C LYS A 29 -16.39 12.09 5.43
N LYS A 30 -17.22 12.54 4.48
CA LYS A 30 -18.64 12.14 4.37
C LYS A 30 -18.79 10.66 3.99
N ASN A 31 -17.90 10.13 3.14
CA ASN A 31 -17.96 8.75 2.65
C ASN A 31 -17.11 7.77 3.48
N CYS A 32 -17.47 7.61 4.76
CA CYS A 32 -16.83 6.64 5.66
C CYS A 32 -17.24 5.19 5.32
N LEU A 33 -16.30 4.24 5.41
CA LEU A 33 -16.64 2.82 5.31
C LEU A 33 -17.52 2.39 6.49
N LYS A 34 -18.60 1.64 6.21
CA LYS A 34 -19.52 1.08 7.22
C LYS A 34 -18.81 0.29 8.33
N LYS A 35 -17.71 -0.38 8.02
CA LYS A 35 -16.92 -1.18 8.99
C LYS A 35 -15.93 -0.36 9.83
N THR A 36 -15.78 0.94 9.57
CA THR A 36 -14.80 1.80 10.24
C THR A 36 -15.51 2.80 11.14
N ARG A 37 -14.99 3.02 12.35
CA ARG A 37 -15.52 4.08 13.23
C ARG A 37 -15.30 5.45 12.57
N PRO A 38 -16.33 6.32 12.47
CA PRO A 38 -16.23 7.62 11.80
C PRO A 38 -15.08 8.49 12.31
N LYS A 39 -14.87 8.54 13.64
CA LYS A 39 -13.75 9.27 14.26
C LYS A 39 -12.38 8.84 13.73
N ASN A 40 -12.17 7.53 13.59
CA ASN A 40 -10.90 6.98 13.10
C ASN A 40 -10.72 7.25 11.60
N TRP A 41 -11.82 7.29 10.84
CA TRP A 41 -11.80 7.63 9.42
C TRP A 41 -11.42 9.09 9.20
N VAL A 42 -12.02 10.02 9.95
CA VAL A 42 -11.66 11.45 9.88
C VAL A 42 -10.18 11.66 10.21
N LEU A 43 -9.70 11.08 11.31
CA LEU A 43 -8.27 11.11 11.68
C LEU A 43 -7.38 10.55 10.57
N PHE A 44 -7.80 9.45 9.93
CA PHE A 44 -7.06 8.85 8.82
C PHE A 44 -7.01 9.77 7.60
N VAL A 45 -8.11 10.43 7.26
CA VAL A 45 -8.17 11.41 6.16
C VAL A 45 -7.25 12.58 6.45
N ASP A 46 -7.35 13.18 7.64
CA ASP A 46 -6.54 14.34 8.04
C ASP A 46 -5.04 14.03 8.00
N LEU A 47 -4.63 12.91 8.60
CA LEU A 47 -3.25 12.44 8.54
C LEU A 47 -2.80 12.22 7.10
N THR A 48 -3.64 11.57 6.28
CA THR A 48 -3.29 11.28 4.89
C THR A 48 -3.23 12.52 4.01
N SER A 49 -3.98 13.56 4.36
CA SER A 49 -4.01 14.83 3.63
C SER A 49 -2.78 15.71 3.86
N THR A 50 -2.00 15.46 4.91
CA THR A 50 -0.78 16.22 5.21
C THR A 50 0.23 16.20 4.05
N LYS A 51 0.81 17.38 3.76
CA LYS A 51 1.79 17.56 2.67
C LYS A 51 2.97 16.60 2.78
N LYS A 52 3.48 16.38 4.00
CA LYS A 52 4.61 15.47 4.29
C LYS A 52 4.30 14.02 3.85
N LEU A 53 3.13 13.51 4.19
CA LEU A 53 2.74 12.14 3.82
C LEU A 53 2.43 12.02 2.33
N LYS A 54 1.85 13.04 1.70
CA LYS A 54 1.68 13.08 0.23
C LYS A 54 3.03 13.02 -0.48
N ALA A 55 3.98 13.89 -0.11
CA ALA A 55 5.31 13.93 -0.70
C ALA A 55 6.08 12.61 -0.52
N SER A 56 6.04 12.02 0.68
CA SER A 56 6.67 10.72 0.95
C SER A 56 6.10 9.60 0.06
N ARG A 57 4.79 9.62 -0.20
CA ARG A 57 4.14 8.63 -1.08
C ARG A 57 4.54 8.81 -2.53
N GLU A 58 4.59 10.03 -3.03
CA GLU A 58 5.01 10.30 -4.40
C GLU A 58 6.47 9.88 -4.60
N LYS A 59 7.36 10.22 -3.65
CA LYS A 59 8.75 9.75 -3.65
C LYS A 59 8.84 8.21 -3.68
N ASN A 60 8.05 7.53 -2.87
CA ASN A 60 8.03 6.06 -2.85
C ASN A 60 7.47 5.44 -4.14
N LYS A 61 6.47 6.08 -4.77
CA LYS A 61 5.92 5.67 -6.06
C LYS A 61 7.00 5.76 -7.15
N ILE A 62 7.70 6.89 -7.22
CA ILE A 62 8.82 7.12 -8.14
C ILE A 62 9.96 6.13 -7.88
N ASN A 63 10.32 5.89 -6.62
CA ASN A 63 11.37 4.94 -6.28
C ASN A 63 11.01 3.51 -6.72
N ARG A 64 9.74 3.11 -6.56
CA ARG A 64 9.25 1.79 -7.02
C ARG A 64 9.23 1.67 -8.54
N SER A 65 8.86 2.72 -9.27
CA SER A 65 8.88 2.68 -10.74
C SER A 65 10.31 2.58 -11.30
N LYS A 66 11.30 3.07 -10.55
CA LYS A 66 12.73 2.96 -10.88
C LYS A 66 13.36 1.64 -10.42
N MET A 67 12.66 0.85 -9.62
CA MET A 67 13.19 -0.37 -9.04
C MET A 67 13.14 -1.49 -10.09
N VAL A 68 14.23 -1.63 -10.86
CA VAL A 68 14.45 -2.73 -11.82
C VAL A 68 15.09 -3.92 -11.11
N THR A 69 14.55 -4.31 -9.95
CA THR A 69 15.03 -5.54 -9.31
C THR A 69 14.34 -6.73 -9.98
N PRO A 70 15.05 -7.61 -10.71
CA PRO A 70 14.50 -8.91 -11.04
C PRO A 70 14.15 -9.59 -9.72
N HIS A 71 12.90 -10.00 -9.54
CA HIS A 71 12.50 -10.75 -8.35
C HIS A 71 13.41 -12.00 -8.25
N THR A 72 14.33 -12.02 -7.27
CA THR A 72 15.24 -13.15 -7.03
C THR A 72 14.53 -14.40 -6.50
N THR A 73 13.21 -14.38 -6.40
CA THR A 73 12.37 -15.55 -6.07
C THR A 73 12.29 -16.60 -7.19
N GLY A 74 13.15 -16.54 -8.22
CA GLY A 74 13.27 -17.57 -9.25
C GLY A 74 14.69 -18.03 -9.59
N ARG A 75 15.75 -17.51 -8.94
CA ARG A 75 17.14 -17.79 -9.40
C ARG A 75 17.81 -19.03 -8.79
N ASN A 76 17.18 -19.70 -7.83
CA ASN A 76 17.69 -20.94 -7.24
C ASN A 76 17.02 -22.22 -7.78
N GLY A 77 16.18 -22.11 -8.80
CA GLY A 77 15.34 -23.22 -9.29
C GLY A 77 15.64 -23.72 -10.70
N VAL A 78 16.71 -23.26 -11.35
CA VAL A 78 17.15 -23.88 -12.62
C VAL A 78 18.28 -24.84 -12.25
N PHE A 79 17.93 -26.12 -12.18
CA PHE A 79 18.84 -27.25 -12.24
C PHE A 79 19.89 -26.95 -13.31
N ARG A 80 21.16 -26.75 -12.91
CA ARG A 80 22.25 -26.71 -13.88
C ARG A 80 22.26 -28.10 -14.50
N VAL A 81 21.73 -28.24 -15.72
CA VAL A 81 22.08 -29.37 -16.56
C VAL A 81 23.57 -29.19 -16.78
N VAL A 82 24.36 -30.03 -16.11
CA VAL A 82 25.76 -30.21 -16.46
C VAL A 82 25.70 -30.77 -17.87
N ASP A 83 26.14 -30.00 -18.86
CA ASP A 83 26.56 -30.58 -20.14
C ASP A 83 27.69 -31.55 -19.78
N GLU A 84 27.38 -32.83 -19.71
CA GLU A 84 28.39 -33.87 -19.78
C GLU A 84 28.91 -33.85 -21.21
N MET A 85 30.15 -33.36 -21.36
CA MET A 85 30.97 -33.47 -22.57
C MET A 85 31.22 -34.93 -22.94
#